data_AF-A0A3D1J351-F1
#
_entry.id   AF-A0A3D1J351-F1
#
_cell.length_a   1.000
_cell.length_b   1.000
_cell.length_c   1.000
_cell.angle_alpha   90.00
_cell.angle_beta   90.00
_cell.angle_gamma   90.00
#
_symmetry.space_group_name_H-M   'P 1'
#
loop_
_entity.id
_entity.type
_entity.pdbx_description
1 polymer ?
#
loop_
_entity_poly.entity_id
_entity_poly.type
_entity_poly.pdbx_seq_one_letter_code
_entity_poly.pdbx_strand_id
1 'polypeptide(L)'
;MFYREAGQFKATYQADSQIFPIRQDRIGMAGMLAVAFVLVPLMASPYMFSAILIPFLILTLAALGLNILTGYAGQLSLGTAAFMAVGAFA
;
A
#
# COMPACT_ATOMS: atom_id res chain seq x y z
N MET A 1 2.53 11.80 -20.85
CA MET A 1 1.57 10.69 -20.72
C MET A 1 2.23 9.42 -21.24
N PHE A 2 2.58 8.48 -20.35
CA PHE A 2 3.28 7.24 -20.73
C PHE A 2 2.38 6.23 -21.48
N TYR A 3 1.07 6.47 -21.49
CA TYR A 3 0.06 5.55 -22.02
C TYR A 3 -0.79 6.20 -23.11
N ARG A 4 -1.24 5.38 -24.05
CA ARG A 4 -2.23 5.76 -25.06
C ARG A 4 -3.63 5.62 -24.46
N GLU A 5 -4.28 6.74 -24.19
CA GLU A 5 -5.66 6.80 -23.68
C GLU A 5 -6.70 6.67 -24.79
N ALA A 6 -6.33 6.92 -26.05
CA ALA A 6 -7.20 6.80 -27.21
C ALA A 6 -7.71 5.36 -27.38
N GLY A 7 -9.03 5.17 -27.25
CA GLY A 7 -9.72 3.87 -27.37
C GLY A 7 -10.20 3.26 -26.04
N GLN A 8 -9.90 3.88 -24.89
CA GLN A 8 -10.41 3.42 -23.58
C GLN A 8 -11.68 4.20 -23.21
N PHE A 9 -12.81 3.84 -23.83
CA PHE A 9 -14.07 4.52 -23.60
C PHE A 9 -14.74 4.09 -22.28
N LYS A 10 -15.14 5.07 -21.46
CA LYS A 10 -15.96 4.86 -20.27
C LYS A 10 -17.43 4.90 -20.70
N ALA A 11 -18.06 3.74 -20.82
CA ALA A 11 -19.44 3.63 -21.31
C ALA A 11 -20.52 3.81 -20.23
N THR A 12 -20.14 3.80 -18.94
CA THR A 12 -21.08 3.89 -17.82
C THR A 12 -20.54 4.79 -16.71
N TYR A 13 -21.43 5.40 -15.93
CA TYR A 13 -21.06 6.25 -14.79
C TYR A 13 -20.24 5.49 -13.72
N GLN A 14 -20.56 4.21 -13.50
CA GLN A 14 -19.77 3.33 -12.61
C GLN A 14 -18.37 3.02 -13.15
N ALA A 15 -18.15 3.07 -14.47
CA ALA A 15 -16.81 2.94 -15.04
C ALA A 15 -15.97 4.21 -14.81
N ASP A 16 -16.59 5.34 -14.48
CA ASP A 16 -15.90 6.59 -14.20
C ASP A 16 -15.39 6.70 -12.76
N SER A 17 -16.04 6.04 -11.80
CA SER A 17 -15.63 5.98 -10.40
C SER A 17 -14.52 4.96 -10.09
N GLN A 18 -13.89 4.37 -11.11
CA GLN A 18 -12.83 3.38 -10.93
C GLN A 18 -11.52 4.04 -10.48
N ILE A 19 -10.88 3.45 -9.46
CA ILE A 19 -9.56 3.88 -8.95
C ILE A 19 -8.49 3.80 -10.05
N PHE A 20 -8.53 2.76 -10.89
CA PHE A 20 -7.63 2.58 -12.04
C PHE A 20 -8.44 2.49 -13.35
N PRO A 21 -8.72 3.64 -14.01
CA PRO A 21 -9.49 3.67 -15.24
C PRO A 21 -8.71 3.14 -16.44
N ILE A 22 -7.38 3.27 -16.43
CA ILE A 22 -6.51 2.78 -17.52
C ILE A 22 -6.20 1.30 -17.30
N ARG A 23 -6.46 0.45 -18.32
CA ARG A 23 -6.16 -0.99 -18.23
C ARG A 23 -4.67 -1.29 -18.00
N GLN A 24 -3.79 -0.47 -18.57
CA GLN A 24 -2.34 -0.63 -18.42
C GLN A 24 -1.90 -0.38 -16.98
N ASP A 25 -2.46 0.63 -16.30
CA ASP A 25 -2.21 0.88 -14.88
C ASP A 25 -2.67 -0.29 -14.01
N ARG A 26 -3.82 -0.89 -14.34
CA ARG A 26 -4.32 -2.07 -13.62
C ARG A 26 -3.38 -3.26 -13.75
N ILE A 27 -2.85 -3.51 -14.95
CA ILE A 27 -1.88 -4.58 -15.20
C ILE A 27 -0.56 -4.27 -14.49
N GLY A 28 -0.09 -3.02 -14.56
CA GLY A 28 1.11 -2.57 -13.85
C GLY A 28 0.99 -2.74 -12.33
N MET A 29 -0.14 -2.32 -11.75
CA MET A 29 -0.43 -2.50 -10.33
C MET A 29 -0.52 -3.99 -9.96
N ALA A 30 -1.20 -4.81 -10.77
CA ALA A 30 -1.24 -6.25 -10.55
C ALA A 30 0.16 -6.89 -10.60
N GLY A 31 1.00 -6.47 -11.55
CA GLY A 31 2.40 -6.89 -11.65
C GLY A 31 3.22 -6.47 -10.42
N MET A 32 3.05 -5.23 -9.94
CA MET A 32 3.72 -4.74 -8.74
C MET A 32 3.31 -5.54 -7.50
N LEU A 33 2.01 -5.83 -7.35
CA LEU A 33 1.51 -6.67 -6.26
C LEU A 33 2.06 -8.10 -6.36
N ALA A 34 2.10 -8.68 -7.55
CA ALA A 34 2.69 -10.00 -7.75
C ALA A 34 4.17 -10.04 -7.35
N VAL A 35 4.95 -9.00 -7.70
CA VAL A 35 6.35 -8.88 -7.26
C VAL A 35 6.43 -8.76 -5.74
N ALA A 36 5.62 -7.89 -5.12
CA ALA A 36 5.66 -7.65 -3.67
C ALA A 36 5.26 -8.88 -2.84
N PHE A 37 4.28 -9.66 -3.28
CA PHE A 37 3.74 -10.79 -2.51
C PHE A 37 4.28 -12.17 -2.92
N VAL A 38 4.88 -12.30 -4.11
CA VAL A 38 5.43 -13.59 -4.59
C VAL A 38 6.93 -13.54 -4.73
N LEU A 39 7.47 -12.55 -5.46
CA LEU A 39 8.91 -12.50 -5.73
C LEU A 39 9.70 -12.12 -4.48
N VAL A 40 9.26 -11.11 -3.73
CA VAL A 40 9.96 -10.66 -2.52
C VAL A 40 10.05 -11.78 -1.48
N PRO A 41 8.99 -12.55 -1.16
CA PRO A 41 9.12 -13.61 -0.17
C PRO A 41 10.01 -14.78 -0.58
N LEU A 42 10.08 -15.08 -1.87
CA LEU A 42 10.92 -16.16 -2.40
C LEU A 42 12.41 -15.79 -2.45
N MET A 43 12.73 -14.49 -2.54
CA MET A 43 14.10 -13.99 -2.70
C MET A 43 14.68 -13.37 -1.43
N ALA A 44 13.84 -12.93 -0.49
CA ALA A 44 14.28 -12.22 0.70
C ALA A 44 14.91 -13.18 1.72
N SER A 45 16.08 -12.78 2.25
CA SER A 45 16.74 -13.49 3.33
C SER A 45 16.03 -13.27 4.67
N PRO A 46 16.24 -14.14 5.68
CA PRO A 46 15.69 -13.93 7.02
C PRO A 46 16.07 -12.57 7.62
N TYR A 47 17.29 -12.10 7.35
CA TYR A 47 17.74 -10.77 7.76
C TYR A 47 16.93 -9.66 7.09
N MET A 48 16.71 -9.75 5.77
CA MET A 48 15.88 -8.77 5.04
C MET A 48 14.46 -8.71 5.61
N PHE A 49 13.90 -9.85 6.00
CA PHE A 49 12.60 -9.91 6.65
C PHE A 49 12.59 -9.24 8.02
N SER A 50 13.41 -9.73 8.95
CA SER A 50 13.36 -9.30 10.35
C SER A 50 13.91 -7.89 10.57
N ALA A 51 14.97 -7.50 9.87
CA ALA A 51 15.62 -6.21 10.10
C ALA A 51 15.01 -5.06 9.29
N ILE A 52 14.36 -5.36 8.16
CA ILE A 52 13.96 -4.32 7.20
C ILE A 52 12.47 -4.40 6.88
N LEU A 53 12.00 -5.48 6.24
CA LEU A 53 10.63 -5.58 5.74
C LEU A 53 9.57 -5.52 6.85
N ILE A 54 9.75 -6.30 7.92
CA ILE A 54 8.78 -6.35 9.02
C ILE A 54 8.68 -4.98 9.72
N PRO A 55 9.79 -4.35 10.17
CA PRO A 55 9.73 -3.00 10.75
C PRO A 55 9.16 -1.96 9.79
N PHE A 56 9.54 -2.00 8.52
CA PHE A 56 9.03 -1.07 7.49
C PHE A 56 7.52 -1.17 7.32
N LEU A 57 6.97 -2.39 7.23
CA LEU A 57 5.54 -2.60 7.08
C LEU A 57 4.75 -2.14 8.30
N ILE A 58 5.24 -2.43 9.51
CA ILE A 58 4.62 -2.01 10.77
C ILE A 58 4.56 -0.48 10.85
N LEU A 59 5.71 0.19 10.63
CA LEU A 59 5.81 1.66 10.70
C LEU A 59 4.96 2.34 9.63
N THR A 60 4.94 1.80 8.40
CA THR A 60 4.12 2.34 7.31
C THR A 60 2.62 2.22 7.61
N LEU A 61 2.18 1.07 8.11
CA LEU A 61 0.78 0.83 8.48
C LEU A 61 0.31 1.83 9.54
N ALA A 62 1.12 2.05 10.55
CA ALA A 62 0.77 2.99 11.61
C ALA A 62 0.85 4.45 11.18
N ALA A 63 1.81 4.83 10.35
CA ALA A 63 1.87 6.17 9.78
C ALA A 63 0.61 6.48 8.96
N LEU A 64 0.15 5.53 8.14
CA LEU A 64 -1.09 5.65 7.38
C LEU A 64 -2.32 5.71 8.29
N GLY A 65 -2.40 4.81 9.29
CA GLY A 65 -3.51 4.82 10.26
C GLY A 65 -3.59 6.13 11.04
N LEU A 66 -2.45 6.68 11.46
CA LEU A 66 -2.38 7.98 12.11
C LEU A 66 -2.81 9.11 11.16
N ASN A 67 -2.36 9.11 9.90
CA ASN A 67 -2.77 10.11 8.90
C ASN A 67 -4.29 10.09 8.66
N ILE A 68 -4.91 8.90 8.66
CA ILE A 68 -6.37 8.78 8.53
C ILE A 68 -7.05 9.37 9.77
N LEU A 69 -6.59 9.04 10.97
CA LEU A 69 -7.24 9.54 12.20
C LEU A 69 -7.06 11.05 12.37
N THR A 70 -5.85 11.57 12.14
CA THR A 70 -5.60 13.02 12.24
C THR A 70 -6.28 13.77 11.11
N GLY A 71 -6.26 13.24 9.89
CA GLY A 71 -6.84 13.87 8.71
C GLY A 71 -8.36 13.87 8.70
N TYR A 72 -9.00 12.75 9.06
CA TYR A 72 -10.47 12.63 9.03
C TYR A 72 -11.15 12.95 10.36
N ALA A 73 -10.53 12.61 11.50
CA ALA A 73 -11.14 12.80 12.82
C ALA A 73 -10.49 13.91 13.66
N GLY A 74 -9.33 14.46 13.23
CA GLY A 74 -8.65 15.55 13.94
C GLY A 74 -7.93 15.14 15.23
N GLN A 75 -7.79 13.84 15.51
CA GLN A 75 -7.21 13.33 16.76
C GLN A 75 -5.80 12.76 16.56
N LEU A 76 -4.88 13.13 17.44
CA LEU A 76 -3.56 12.50 17.55
C LEU A 76 -3.66 11.22 18.39
N SER A 77 -3.26 10.08 17.83
CA SER A 77 -3.24 8.80 18.55
C SER A 77 -1.88 8.54 19.20
N LEU A 78 -1.79 8.83 20.51
CA LEU A 78 -0.62 8.46 21.33
C LEU A 78 -0.50 6.94 21.53
N GLY A 79 -1.61 6.21 21.45
CA GLY A 79 -1.63 4.75 21.59
C GLY A 79 -0.97 4.01 20.43
N THR A 80 -1.00 4.57 19.21
CA THR A 80 -0.42 3.91 18.02
C THR A 80 1.08 3.67 18.17
N ALA A 81 1.82 4.63 18.72
CA ALA A 81 3.25 4.48 18.98
C ALA A 81 3.52 3.44 20.09
N ALA A 82 2.67 3.40 21.14
CA ALA A 82 2.81 2.44 22.24
C ALA A 82 2.59 0.99 21.78
N PHE A 83 1.55 0.71 20.99
CA PHE A 83 1.29 -0.63 20.46
C PHE A 83 2.35 -1.08 19.45
N MET A 84 2.88 -0.17 18.64
CA MET A 84 4.00 -0.49 17.74
C MET A 84 5.29 -0.81 18.48
N ALA A 85 5.61 -0.06 19.55
CA ALA A 85 6.78 -0.33 20.37
C ALA A 85 6.70 -1.74 20.98
N VAL A 86 5.54 -2.14 21.52
CA VAL A 86 5.35 -3.49 22.10
C VAL A 86 5.44 -4.58 21.02
N GLY A 87 4.82 -4.38 19.86
CA GLY A 87 4.84 -5.36 18.76
C GLY A 87 6.20 -5.54 18.09
N ALA A 88 7.12 -4.56 18.21
CA ALA A 88 8.48 -4.66 17.65
C ALA A 88 9.42 -5.55 18.49
N PHE A 89 9.06 -5.88 19.74
CA PHE A 89 9.88 -6.70 20.65
C PHE A 89 9.32 -8.13 20.88
N ALA A 90 8.19 -8.49 20.26
CA ALA A 90 7.56 -9.81 20.36
C ALA A 90 7.93 -10.68 19.15
#